data_AF-A0A953SV85-F1
#
_entry.id   AF-A0A953SV85-F1
#
_cell.length_a   1.000
_cell.length_b   1.000
_cell.length_c   1.000
_cell.angle_alpha   90.00
_cell.angle_beta   90.00
_cell.angle_gamma   90.00
#
_symmetry.space_group_name_H-M   'P 1'
#
loop_
_entity.id
_entity.type
_entity.pdbx_description
1 polymer ?
#
loop_
_entity_poly.entity_id
_entity_poly.type
_entity_poly.pdbx_seq_one_letter_code
_entity_poly.pdbx_strand_id
1 'polypeptide(L)'
;MFSKIIKISLFLFFAASVTNFAQDKLGNDTVDNLVNKLKQKVLLNDTQVKEVTLILSKYSASEKDEVNNIEKKIKKLLDARQKIKFEIIKKDWLKEVIESLE
;
A
#
# COMPACT_ATOMS: atom_id res chain seq x y z
N MET A 1 -55.88 -2.84 10.92
CA MET A 1 -54.77 -3.80 11.17
C MET A 1 -53.48 -3.51 10.38
N PHE A 2 -53.44 -2.54 9.46
CA PHE A 2 -52.25 -2.26 8.62
C PHE A 2 -51.21 -1.29 9.25
N SER A 3 -51.58 -0.53 10.28
CA SER A 3 -50.71 0.48 10.90
C SER A 3 -49.59 -0.10 11.79
N LYS A 4 -49.74 -1.33 12.29
CA LYS A 4 -48.73 -1.98 13.16
C LYS A 4 -47.59 -2.63 12.36
N ILE A 5 -47.85 -3.05 11.13
CA ILE A 5 -46.87 -3.70 10.25
C ILE A 5 -45.91 -2.66 9.64
N ILE A 6 -46.42 -1.46 9.33
CA ILE A 6 -45.61 -0.35 8.79
C ILE A 6 -44.54 0.11 9.79
N LYS A 7 -44.83 0.08 11.11
CA LYS A 7 -43.86 0.48 12.15
C LYS A 7 -42.73 -0.53 12.34
N ILE A 8 -42.96 -1.80 12.03
CA ILE A 8 -41.92 -2.86 12.10
C ILE A 8 -41.03 -2.81 10.86
N SER A 9 -41.58 -2.45 9.70
CA SER A 9 -40.80 -2.30 8.46
C SER A 9 -39.82 -1.12 8.49
N LEU A 10 -40.07 -0.09 9.30
CA LEU A 10 -39.19 1.08 9.40
C LEU A 10 -37.97 0.84 10.33
N PHE A 11 -38.03 -0.18 11.19
CA PHE A 11 -36.96 -0.48 12.14
C PHE A 11 -35.85 -1.38 11.54
N LEU A 12 -36.12 -2.05 10.41
CA LEU A 12 -35.15 -2.95 9.76
C LEU A 12 -34.19 -2.26 8.78
N PHE A 13 -34.26 -0.93 8.64
CA PHE A 13 -33.40 -0.20 7.71
C PHE A 13 -32.06 0.27 8.32
N PHE A 14 -31.76 -0.05 9.59
CA PHE A 14 -30.60 0.51 10.30
C PHE A 14 -29.50 -0.50 10.66
N ALA A 15 -29.53 -1.72 10.12
CA ALA A 15 -28.63 -2.79 10.55
C ALA A 15 -27.66 -3.31 9.46
N ALA A 16 -27.31 -2.50 8.46
CA ALA A 16 -26.33 -2.90 7.45
C ALA A 16 -25.40 -1.77 7.00
N SER A 17 -25.05 -0.83 7.87
CA SER A 17 -23.82 -0.08 7.69
C SER A 17 -22.65 -0.94 8.19
N VAL A 18 -22.32 -1.98 7.42
CA VAL A 18 -21.01 -2.63 7.52
C VAL A 18 -20.05 -1.57 6.99
N THR A 19 -19.41 -0.83 7.91
CA THR A 19 -18.32 0.05 7.56
C THR A 19 -17.21 -0.85 7.04
N ASN A 20 -17.13 -1.00 5.71
CA ASN A 20 -15.86 -1.27 5.06
C ASN A 20 -14.99 -0.07 5.45
N PHE A 21 -14.22 -0.22 6.53
CA PHE A 21 -13.02 0.58 6.69
C PHE A 21 -12.22 0.29 5.42
N ALA A 22 -12.29 1.20 4.45
CA ALA A 22 -11.41 1.20 3.32
C ALA A 22 -10.02 1.37 3.92
N GLN A 23 -9.33 0.24 4.09
CA GLN A 23 -7.94 0.22 4.49
C GLN A 23 -7.21 0.95 3.36
N ASP A 24 -6.71 2.14 3.65
CA ASP A 24 -6.14 3.05 2.66
C ASP A 24 -4.86 2.39 2.09
N LYS A 25 -5.03 1.71 0.96
CA LYS A 25 -3.94 1.10 0.21
C LYS A 25 -3.42 2.15 -0.74
N LEU A 26 -2.12 2.11 -1.02
CA LEU A 26 -1.54 2.94 -2.07
C LEU A 26 -2.32 2.77 -3.38
N GLY A 27 -2.81 3.87 -3.94
CA GLY A 27 -3.41 3.88 -5.26
C GLY A 27 -2.42 3.37 -6.32
N ASN A 28 -2.93 2.69 -7.36
CA ASN A 28 -2.08 2.09 -8.40
C ASN A 28 -1.10 3.10 -9.03
N ASP A 29 -1.55 4.32 -9.32
CA ASP A 29 -0.69 5.37 -9.91
C ASP A 29 0.48 5.75 -8.99
N THR A 30 0.24 5.78 -7.68
CA THR A 30 1.24 6.07 -6.67
C THR A 30 2.26 4.94 -6.56
N VAL A 31 1.78 3.69 -6.56
CA VAL A 31 2.65 2.51 -6.60
C VAL A 31 3.53 2.53 -7.84
N ASP A 32 2.93 2.77 -9.02
CA ASP A 32 3.66 2.78 -10.28
C ASP A 32 4.74 3.87 -10.32
N ASN A 33 4.46 5.05 -9.79
CA ASN A 33 5.44 6.14 -9.68
C ASN A 33 6.61 5.76 -8.76
N LEU A 34 6.33 5.23 -7.57
CA LEU A 34 7.36 4.80 -6.61
C LEU A 34 8.23 3.67 -7.19
N VAL A 35 7.61 2.71 -7.88
CA VAL A 35 8.30 1.60 -8.54
C VAL A 35 9.14 2.09 -9.71
N ASN A 36 8.61 2.99 -10.55
CA ASN A 36 9.34 3.54 -11.69
C ASN A 36 10.57 4.33 -11.25
N LYS A 37 10.45 5.12 -10.18
CA LYS A 37 11.59 5.83 -9.60
C LYS A 37 12.65 4.86 -9.10
N LEU A 38 12.24 3.81 -8.38
CA LEU A 38 13.15 2.77 -7.90
C LEU A 38 13.80 2.02 -9.07
N LYS A 39 13.03 1.69 -10.12
CA LYS A 39 13.51 1.07 -11.37
C LYS A 39 14.63 1.88 -12.00
N GLN A 40 14.44 3.18 -12.17
CA GLN A 40 15.41 4.06 -12.82
C GLN A 40 16.67 4.27 -11.98
N LYS A 41 16.54 4.46 -10.66
CA LYS A 41 17.67 4.76 -9.77
C LYS A 41 18.49 3.52 -9.40
N VAL A 42 17.83 2.39 -9.18
CA VAL A 42 18.45 1.13 -8.76
C VAL A 42 18.76 0.22 -9.95
N LEU A 43 18.18 0.47 -11.12
CA LEU A 43 18.26 -0.36 -12.33
C LEU A 43 17.62 -1.74 -12.08
N LEU A 44 16.35 -1.72 -11.67
CA LEU A 44 15.58 -2.95 -11.47
C LEU A 44 15.24 -3.60 -12.82
N ASN A 45 15.32 -4.93 -12.87
CA ASN A 45 14.79 -5.70 -13.99
C ASN A 45 13.27 -5.92 -13.85
N ASP A 46 12.63 -6.43 -14.90
CA ASP A 46 11.16 -6.56 -14.93
C ASP A 46 10.61 -7.51 -13.87
N THR A 47 11.35 -8.54 -13.47
CA THR A 47 10.96 -9.43 -12.36
C THR A 47 10.97 -8.68 -11.03
N GLN A 48 12.03 -7.93 -10.76
CA GLN A 48 12.15 -7.12 -9.56
C GLN A 48 11.09 -6.03 -9.51
N VAL A 49 10.78 -5.39 -10.64
CA VAL A 49 9.71 -4.40 -10.76
C VAL A 49 8.38 -5.01 -10.32
N LYS A 50 8.00 -6.17 -10.84
CA LYS A 50 6.76 -6.86 -10.46
C LYS A 50 6.71 -7.17 -8.97
N GLU A 51 7.79 -7.69 -8.40
CA GLU A 51 7.86 -8.02 -6.98
C GLU A 51 7.76 -6.78 -6.08
N VAL A 52 8.42 -5.67 -6.45
CA VAL A 52 8.30 -4.41 -5.71
C VAL A 52 6.88 -3.85 -5.79
N THR A 53 6.23 -3.88 -6.96
CA THR A 53 4.82 -3.49 -7.12
C THR A 53 3.91 -4.30 -6.19
N LEU A 54 4.14 -5.61 -6.10
CA LEU A 54 3.38 -6.49 -5.20
C LEU A 54 3.63 -6.19 -3.73
N ILE A 55 4.86 -5.83 -3.34
CA ILE A 55 5.19 -5.43 -1.97
C ILE A 55 4.46 -4.13 -1.60
N LEU A 56 4.48 -3.13 -2.48
CA LEU A 56 3.89 -1.82 -2.22
C LEU A 56 2.36 -1.82 -2.29
N SER A 57 1.76 -2.54 -3.24
CA SER A 57 0.29 -2.65 -3.33
C SER A 57 -0.37 -3.41 -2.17
N LYS A 58 0.41 -4.23 -1.47
CA LYS A 58 -0.04 -4.94 -0.25
C LYS A 58 0.19 -4.12 1.02
N TYR A 59 0.93 -3.03 0.93
CA TYR A 59 1.24 -2.20 2.07
C TYR A 59 0.03 -1.33 2.44
N SER A 60 -0.21 -1.18 3.74
CA SER A 60 -1.21 -0.24 4.27
C SER A 60 -0.61 0.63 5.36
N ALA A 61 -1.04 1.89 5.44
CA ALA A 61 -0.51 2.92 6.34
C ALA A 61 -0.61 2.60 7.86
N SER A 62 -1.18 1.46 8.23
CA SER A 62 -1.60 1.16 9.60
C SER A 62 -0.47 1.00 10.61
N GLU A 63 0.76 0.66 10.21
CA GLU A 63 1.85 0.41 11.17
C GLU A 63 3.24 0.83 10.67
N LYS A 64 3.96 1.61 11.50
CA LYS A 64 5.35 2.05 11.27
C LYS A 64 6.33 0.89 11.10
N ASP A 65 6.00 -0.27 11.67
CA ASP A 65 6.76 -1.52 11.52
C ASP A 65 6.68 -2.10 10.09
N GLU A 66 5.66 -1.75 9.32
CA GLU A 66 5.55 -2.17 7.93
C GLU A 66 6.61 -1.50 7.04
N VAL A 67 7.04 -0.26 7.32
CA VAL A 67 8.06 0.45 6.51
C VAL A 67 9.40 -0.28 6.56
N ASN A 68 9.82 -0.68 7.77
CA ASN A 68 11.02 -1.50 7.97
C ASN A 68 10.89 -2.86 7.27
N ASN A 69 9.68 -3.41 7.21
CA ASN A 69 9.39 -4.63 6.49
C ASN A 69 9.51 -4.45 4.96
N ILE A 70 9.03 -3.33 4.40
CA ILE A 70 9.25 -2.97 2.99
C ILE A 70 10.74 -2.92 2.70
N GLU A 71 11.52 -2.15 3.49
CA GLU A 71 12.96 -1.99 3.25
C GLU A 71 13.64 -3.35 3.19
N LYS A 72 13.37 -4.23 4.18
CA LYS A 72 13.94 -5.58 4.23
C LYS A 72 13.52 -6.44 3.04
N LYS A 73 12.24 -6.41 2.64
CA LYS A 73 11.73 -7.19 1.50
C LYS A 73 12.36 -6.73 0.19
N ILE A 74 12.40 -5.42 -0.07
CA ILE A 74 13.02 -4.87 -1.27
C ILE A 74 14.51 -5.21 -1.29
N LYS A 75 15.25 -4.98 -0.20
CA LYS A 75 16.69 -5.27 -0.13
C LYS A 75 17.02 -6.74 -0.39
N LYS A 76 16.12 -7.69 -0.08
CA LYS A 76 16.30 -9.11 -0.42
C LYS A 76 16.20 -9.40 -1.92
N LEU A 77 15.44 -8.60 -2.67
CA LEU A 77 15.29 -8.73 -4.13
C LEU A 77 16.50 -8.19 -4.91
N LEU A 78 17.32 -7.37 -4.27
CA LEU A 78 18.42 -6.65 -4.92
C LEU A 78 19.74 -7.45 -4.91
N ASP A 79 20.48 -7.36 -6.01
CA ASP A 79 21.86 -7.82 -6.08
C ASP A 79 22.82 -6.86 -5.31
N ALA A 80 24.09 -7.23 -5.21
CA ALA A 80 25.08 -6.44 -4.47
C ALA A 80 25.26 -5.00 -5.00
N ARG A 81 25.25 -4.81 -6.32
CA ARG A 81 25.41 -3.50 -6.96
C ARG A 81 24.15 -2.64 -6.78
N GLN A 82 22.98 -3.26 -6.90
CA GLN A 82 21.69 -2.62 -6.66
C GLN A 82 21.50 -2.23 -5.20
N LYS A 83 21.95 -3.05 -4.25
CA LYS A 83 21.94 -2.72 -2.82
C LYS A 83 22.68 -1.43 -2.51
N ILE A 84 23.86 -1.23 -3.11
CA ILE A 84 24.63 0.01 -2.94
C ILE A 84 23.84 1.21 -3.44
N LYS A 85 23.24 1.12 -4.65
CA LYS A 85 22.38 2.18 -5.20
C LYS A 85 21.18 2.47 -4.32
N PHE A 86 20.55 1.42 -3.79
CA PHE A 86 19.41 1.55 -2.89
C PHE A 86 19.80 2.25 -1.59
N GLU A 87 20.93 1.90 -0.96
CA GLU A 87 21.41 2.58 0.26
C GLU A 87 21.61 4.09 0.08
N ILE A 88 21.97 4.53 -1.13
CA ILE A 88 22.12 5.96 -1.45
C ILE A 88 20.77 6.69 -1.46
N ILE A 89 19.72 6.06 -2.01
CA ILE A 89 18.41 6.70 -2.22
C ILE A 89 17.34 6.31 -1.18
N LYS A 90 17.61 5.30 -0.33
CA LYS A 90 16.57 4.67 0.50
C LYS A 90 15.87 5.64 1.43
N LYS A 91 16.61 6.61 1.97
CA LYS A 91 16.08 7.58 2.93
C LYS A 91 14.98 8.43 2.27
N ASP A 92 15.30 9.00 1.12
CA ASP A 92 14.38 9.88 0.39
C ASP A 92 13.22 9.08 -0.20
N TRP A 93 13.53 7.90 -0.76
CA TRP A 93 12.51 7.03 -1.34
C TRP A 93 11.52 6.49 -0.29
N LEU A 94 12.00 6.05 0.88
CA LEU A 94 11.10 5.60 1.96
C LEU A 94 10.28 6.77 2.54
N LYS A 95 10.83 7.98 2.57
CA LYS A 95 10.07 9.17 2.96
C LYS A 95 8.89 9.40 2.02
N GLU A 96 9.11 9.31 0.71
CA GLU A 96 8.03 9.42 -0.28
C GLU A 96 7.01 8.29 -0.18
N VAL A 97 7.44 7.07 0.14
CA VAL A 97 6.51 5.97 0.44
C VAL A 97 5.62 6.34 1.63
N ILE A 98 6.21 6.82 2.74
CA ILE A 98 5.47 7.23 3.94
C ILE A 98 4.50 8.38 3.64
N GLU A 99 4.94 9.42 2.94
CA GLU A 99 4.10 10.58 2.57
C GLU A 99 2.97 10.20 1.62
N SER A 100 3.14 9.14 0.84
CA SER A 100 2.10 8.63 -0.07
C SER A 100 0.96 7.90 0.65
N LEU A 101 1.08 7.71 1.96
CA LEU A 101 0.18 6.95 2.82
C LEU A 101 -0.57 7.82 3.84
N GLU A 102 -0.19 9.09 3.95
CA GLU A 102 -0.81 10.12 4.80
C GLU A 102 -1.84 10.92 3.99
#